data_AF-A0A924SGT7-F1
#
_entry.id   AF-A0A924SGT7-F1
#
_cell.length_a   1.000
_cell.length_b   1.000
_cell.length_c   1.000
_cell.angle_alpha   90.00
_cell.angle_beta   90.00
_cell.angle_gamma   90.00
#
_symmetry.space_group_name_H-M   'P 1'
#
loop_
_entity.id
_entity.type
_entity.pdbx_description
1 polymer ?
#
loop_
_entity_poly.entity_id
_entity_poly.type
_entity_poly.pdbx_seq_one_letter_code
_entity_poly.pdbx_strand_id
1 'polypeptide(L)'
;EGRMTVCNMAIEGGARAGLIAPDEVTFAYCMGRPHAPKGAAWEQALAYWKTLVTDEGAHFDKVVTLRGEDIAPVVTWGTSPEDVLPITGVVPSPSDFTGGKVEAVQRSLEYMGLTPGQKLSDITIVTVFIGSCTNGRIEDLRAAAGILKGKKIKAGLRAMVVPGSGLVRAQAEDEGLAQIFIDAGFEWRLAGCSMCLAMNPDQLSPGERCAATSNRNFEGRQGRGGRTHLLSPVMAAAAAITGHLTDVRDLM
;
A
#
# COMPACT_ATOMS: atom_id res chain seq x y z
N GLU A 1 -10.88 -0.52 8.00
CA GLU A 1 -9.51 -1.07 8.11
C GLU A 1 -8.39 -0.09 7.74
N GLY A 2 -8.63 1.01 7.01
CA GLY A 2 -7.58 2.01 6.71
C GLY A 2 -6.77 2.54 7.91
N ARG A 3 -7.38 2.59 9.10
CA ARG A 3 -6.69 2.87 10.38
C ARG A 3 -5.47 1.96 10.62
N MET A 4 -5.59 0.67 10.33
CA MET A 4 -4.52 -0.31 10.49
C MET A 4 -3.37 -0.06 9.51
N THR A 5 -3.63 0.48 8.31
CA THR A 5 -2.58 0.88 7.36
C THR A 5 -1.74 2.03 7.93
N VAL A 6 -2.38 3.03 8.52
CA VAL A 6 -1.69 4.16 9.18
C VAL A 6 -0.86 3.66 10.37
N CYS A 7 -1.45 2.88 11.27
CA CYS A 7 -0.74 2.32 12.42
C CYS A 7 0.42 1.39 12.01
N ASN A 8 0.25 0.62 10.93
CA ASN A 8 1.30 -0.27 10.41
C ASN A 8 2.54 0.52 9.99
N MET A 9 2.34 1.70 9.40
CA MET A 9 3.41 2.57 8.92
C MET A 9 4.05 3.46 10.00
N ALA A 10 3.59 3.38 11.25
CA ALA A 10 4.13 4.21 12.34
C ALA A 10 5.63 3.93 12.58
N ILE A 11 6.07 2.68 12.43
CA ILE A 11 7.47 2.31 12.63
C ILE A 11 8.37 2.84 11.51
N GLU A 12 7.87 2.96 10.28
CA GLU A 12 8.58 3.63 9.18
C GLU A 12 8.79 5.12 9.47
N GLY A 13 7.90 5.76 10.24
CA GLY A 13 8.09 7.10 10.78
C GLY A 13 8.97 7.17 12.06
N GLY A 14 9.56 6.05 12.48
CA GLY A 14 10.39 5.95 13.68
C GLY A 14 9.61 5.91 15.00
N ALA A 15 8.28 5.81 14.97
CA ALA A 15 7.46 5.78 16.17
C ALA A 15 7.52 4.40 16.84
N ARG A 16 7.46 4.39 18.17
CA ARG A 16 7.37 3.16 18.97
C ARG A 16 6.02 2.44 18.79
N ALA A 17 4.96 3.20 18.56
CA ALA A 17 3.60 2.70 18.34
C ALA A 17 2.78 3.75 17.57
N GLY A 18 1.79 3.27 16.80
CA GLY A 18 0.72 4.08 16.25
C GLY A 18 -0.60 3.68 16.91
N LEU A 19 -1.31 4.64 17.50
CA LEU A 19 -2.54 4.40 18.26
C LEU A 19 -3.68 5.22 17.64
N ILE A 20 -4.85 4.60 17.52
CA ILE A 20 -6.09 5.27 17.14
C ILE A 20 -7.14 4.85 18.16
N ALA A 21 -7.78 5.82 18.79
CA ALA A 21 -8.83 5.57 19.77
C ALA A 21 -9.96 4.73 19.13
N PRO A 22 -10.51 3.75 19.85
CA PRO A 22 -11.63 2.98 19.36
C PRO A 22 -12.90 3.84 19.36
N ASP A 23 -13.77 3.57 18.39
CA ASP A 23 -15.08 4.17 18.26
C ASP A 23 -16.06 3.14 17.68
N GLU A 24 -17.26 3.59 17.31
CA GLU A 24 -18.30 2.72 16.76
C GLU A 24 -17.86 1.96 15.49
N VAL A 25 -16.96 2.52 14.67
CA VAL A 25 -16.40 1.83 13.51
C VAL A 25 -15.50 0.68 13.96
N THR A 26 -14.67 0.91 14.99
CA THR A 26 -13.83 -0.15 15.58
C THR A 26 -14.68 -1.24 16.23
N PHE A 27 -15.74 -0.88 16.95
CA PHE A 27 -16.62 -1.86 17.59
C PHE A 27 -17.39 -2.70 16.56
N ALA A 28 -17.97 -2.05 15.54
CA ALA A 28 -18.63 -2.74 14.44
C ALA A 28 -17.67 -3.69 13.70
N TYR A 29 -16.42 -3.28 13.50
CA TYR A 29 -15.39 -4.13 12.89
C TYR A 29 -15.11 -5.39 13.71
N CYS A 30 -15.04 -5.28 15.04
CA CYS A 30 -14.77 -6.39 15.94
C CYS A 30 -15.98 -7.32 16.14
N MET A 31 -17.20 -6.79 16.09
CA MET A 31 -18.44 -7.54 16.35
C MET A 31 -18.54 -8.81 15.49
N GLY A 32 -18.84 -9.95 16.13
CA GLY A 32 -19.10 -11.20 15.42
C GLY A 32 -17.86 -11.91 14.85
N ARG A 33 -16.65 -11.35 15.01
CA ARG A 33 -15.42 -12.03 14.56
C ARG A 33 -15.13 -13.28 15.41
N PRO A 34 -14.43 -14.30 14.87
CA PRO A 34 -14.23 -15.60 15.54
C PRO A 34 -13.67 -15.52 16.98
N HIS A 35 -12.79 -14.55 17.24
CA HIS A 35 -12.14 -14.34 18.54
C HIS A 35 -12.63 -13.11 19.30
N ALA A 36 -13.67 -12.44 18.82
CA ALA A 36 -14.27 -11.34 19.57
C ALA A 36 -15.04 -11.88 20.78
N PRO A 37 -15.11 -11.11 21.89
CA PRO A 37 -16.00 -11.43 23.00
C PRO A 37 -17.45 -11.60 22.52
N LYS A 38 -18.25 -12.40 23.25
CA LYS A 38 -19.65 -12.69 22.89
C LYS A 38 -20.57 -12.50 24.10
N GLY A 39 -21.84 -12.20 23.83
CA GLY A 39 -22.86 -12.06 24.88
C GLY A 39 -22.45 -11.06 25.96
N ALA A 40 -22.59 -11.44 27.24
CA ALA A 40 -22.24 -10.55 28.36
C ALA A 40 -20.77 -10.09 28.36
N ALA A 41 -19.84 -10.91 27.86
CA ALA A 41 -18.43 -10.53 27.75
C ALA A 41 -18.20 -9.44 26.68
N TRP A 42 -19.04 -9.40 25.64
CA TRP A 42 -19.03 -8.33 24.66
C TRP A 42 -19.47 -7.00 25.27
N GLU A 43 -20.57 -6.98 26.02
CA GLU A 43 -21.05 -5.77 26.69
C GLU A 43 -20.01 -5.20 27.66
N GLN A 44 -19.35 -6.06 28.44
CA GLN A 44 -18.26 -5.65 29.34
C GLN A 44 -17.06 -5.09 28.58
N ALA A 45 -16.63 -5.76 27.51
CA ALA A 45 -15.51 -5.30 26.70
C ALA A 45 -15.83 -3.96 26.01
N LEU A 46 -17.03 -3.82 25.47
CA LEU A 46 -17.50 -2.59 24.83
C LEU A 46 -17.54 -1.42 25.82
N ALA A 47 -18.08 -1.64 27.03
CA ALA A 47 -18.09 -0.65 28.09
C ALA A 47 -16.67 -0.17 28.45
N TYR A 48 -15.72 -1.11 28.56
CA TYR A 48 -14.32 -0.78 28.80
C TYR A 48 -13.65 -0.07 27.62
N TRP A 49 -13.83 -0.55 26.38
CA TRP A 49 -13.19 0.06 25.23
C TRP A 49 -13.64 1.50 25.00
N LYS A 50 -14.89 1.84 25.35
CA LYS A 50 -15.40 3.21 25.31
C LYS A 50 -14.67 4.17 26.27
N THR A 51 -13.93 3.65 27.25
CA THR A 51 -13.09 4.48 28.14
C THR A 51 -11.68 4.71 27.58
N LEU A 52 -11.28 4.05 26.49
CA LEU A 52 -9.93 4.13 25.91
C LEU A 52 -9.77 5.35 25.00
N VAL A 53 -10.05 6.53 25.52
CA VAL A 53 -9.92 7.82 24.82
C VAL A 53 -8.85 8.67 25.47
N THR A 54 -8.42 9.72 24.79
CA THR A 54 -7.51 10.72 25.35
C THR A 54 -8.18 11.46 26.51
N ASP A 55 -7.49 11.56 27.64
CA ASP A 55 -7.97 12.30 28.81
C ASP A 55 -8.09 13.81 28.51
N GLU A 56 -9.07 14.46 29.15
CA GLU A 56 -9.22 15.91 29.09
C GLU A 56 -7.96 16.59 29.66
N GLY A 57 -7.42 17.57 28.93
CA GLY A 57 -6.19 18.27 29.32
C GLY A 57 -4.90 17.50 29.02
N ALA A 58 -4.95 16.36 28.33
CA ALA A 58 -3.76 15.66 27.89
C ALA A 58 -2.84 16.56 27.02
N HIS A 59 -1.56 16.51 27.31
CA HIS A 59 -0.53 17.28 26.60
C HIS A 59 0.17 16.42 25.55
N PHE A 60 0.36 16.97 24.35
CA PHE A 60 1.14 16.37 23.27
C PHE A 60 2.33 17.28 22.94
N ASP A 61 3.54 16.71 22.89
CA ASP A 61 4.76 17.48 22.57
C ASP A 61 4.68 18.17 21.20
N LYS A 62 3.95 17.56 20.27
CA LYS A 62 3.69 18.11 18.94
C LYS A 62 2.33 17.64 18.44
N VAL A 63 1.57 18.58 17.88
CA VAL A 63 0.33 18.32 17.16
C VAL A 63 0.54 18.68 15.70
N VAL A 64 0.23 17.75 14.80
CA VAL A 64 0.30 17.95 13.36
C VAL A 64 -1.08 17.70 12.78
N THR A 65 -1.68 18.73 12.18
CA THR A 65 -2.98 18.64 11.52
C THR A 65 -2.78 18.45 10.03
N LEU A 66 -3.33 17.37 9.48
CA LEU A 66 -3.31 17.06 8.06
C LEU A 66 -4.75 17.07 7.53
N ARG A 67 -4.99 17.82 6.46
CA ARG A 67 -6.28 17.87 5.77
C ARG A 67 -6.32 16.75 4.73
N GLY A 68 -7.30 15.86 4.84
CA GLY A 68 -7.38 14.69 3.96
C GLY A 68 -7.60 15.07 2.50
N GLU A 69 -8.36 16.14 2.25
CA GLU A 69 -8.65 16.68 0.93
C GLU A 69 -7.42 17.25 0.21
N ASP A 70 -6.36 17.60 0.93
CA ASP A 70 -5.11 18.12 0.36
C ASP A 70 -4.17 16.97 -0.06
N ILE A 71 -4.48 15.72 0.30
CA ILE A 71 -3.65 14.55 0.00
C ILE A 71 -4.01 14.01 -1.39
N ALA A 72 -3.18 14.36 -2.38
CA ALA A 72 -3.23 13.76 -3.71
C ALA A 72 -2.84 12.27 -3.68
N PRO A 73 -3.17 11.47 -4.71
CA PRO A 73 -2.56 10.16 -4.89
C PRO A 73 -1.04 10.28 -4.96
N VAL A 74 -0.34 9.48 -4.16
CA VAL A 74 1.12 9.52 -4.03
C VAL A 74 1.78 8.21 -4.44
N VAL A 75 3.06 8.30 -4.77
CA VAL A 75 3.92 7.16 -5.09
C VAL A 75 5.34 7.40 -4.60
N THR A 76 6.05 6.35 -4.18
CA THR A 76 7.49 6.49 -3.90
C THR A 76 8.29 6.57 -5.19
N TRP A 77 9.29 7.44 -5.23
CA TRP A 77 10.23 7.55 -6.35
C TRP A 77 11.61 6.97 -6.03
N GLY A 78 12.00 6.97 -4.76
CA GLY A 78 13.31 6.48 -4.28
C GLY A 78 13.27 5.06 -3.71
N THR A 79 14.24 4.73 -2.85
CA THR A 79 14.41 3.41 -2.23
C THR A 79 13.98 3.38 -0.76
N SER A 80 13.39 4.46 -0.26
CA SER A 80 12.83 4.54 1.09
C SER A 80 11.34 4.88 1.03
N PRO A 81 10.51 4.40 1.99
CA PRO A 81 9.11 4.83 2.11
C PRO A 81 8.92 6.34 2.28
N GLU A 82 9.94 7.07 2.74
CA GLU A 82 9.89 8.54 2.87
C GLU A 82 10.08 9.28 1.54
N ASP A 83 10.63 8.62 0.52
CA ASP A 83 10.93 9.22 -0.78
C ASP A 83 9.65 9.23 -1.63
N VAL A 84 8.66 10.03 -1.22
CA VAL A 84 7.29 10.05 -1.75
C VAL A 84 6.96 11.40 -2.39
N LEU A 85 6.18 11.36 -3.47
CA LEU A 85 5.66 12.54 -4.16
C LEU A 85 4.23 12.30 -4.65
N PRO A 86 3.42 13.36 -4.86
CA PRO A 86 2.19 13.27 -5.64
C PRO A 86 2.48 12.66 -7.02
N ILE A 87 1.59 11.81 -7.54
CA ILE A 87 1.77 11.17 -8.86
C ILE A 87 1.95 12.18 -10.00
N THR A 88 1.41 13.39 -9.85
CA THR A 88 1.55 14.51 -10.80
C THR A 88 2.92 15.20 -10.73
N GLY A 89 3.80 14.78 -9.81
CA GLY A 89 5.11 15.35 -9.60
C GLY A 89 6.18 14.85 -10.57
N VAL A 90 7.40 15.34 -10.36
CA VAL A 90 8.61 14.97 -11.11
C VAL A 90 9.66 14.41 -10.17
N VAL A 91 10.50 13.51 -10.69
CA VAL A 91 11.65 12.96 -9.97
C VAL A 91 12.58 14.10 -9.56
N PRO A 92 12.97 14.22 -8.28
CA PRO A 92 13.79 15.33 -7.82
C PRO A 92 15.25 15.16 -8.23
N SER A 93 16.00 16.26 -8.22
CA SER A 93 17.45 16.28 -8.44
C SER A 93 18.20 16.18 -7.11
N PRO A 94 19.40 15.57 -7.06
CA PRO A 94 20.27 15.66 -5.89
C PRO A 94 20.55 17.11 -5.46
N SER A 95 20.57 18.06 -6.41
CA SER A 95 20.76 19.49 -6.15
C SER A 95 19.60 20.15 -5.38
N ASP A 96 18.44 19.50 -5.27
CA ASP A 96 17.27 20.02 -4.55
C ASP A 96 17.40 19.80 -3.03
N PHE A 97 18.42 19.06 -2.60
CA PHE A 97 18.65 18.68 -1.21
C PHE A 97 19.98 19.22 -0.68
N THR A 98 20.14 19.16 0.63
CA THR A 98 21.36 19.57 1.33
C THR A 98 21.83 18.48 2.31
N GLY A 99 23.10 18.54 2.69
CA GLY A 99 23.72 17.58 3.62
C GLY A 99 23.73 16.14 3.08
N GLY A 100 23.69 15.17 4.00
CA GLY A 100 23.79 13.74 3.65
C GLY A 100 22.66 13.20 2.77
N LYS A 101 21.56 13.94 2.60
CA LYS A 101 20.45 13.53 1.72
C LYS A 101 20.84 13.62 0.24
N VAL A 102 21.80 14.48 -0.14
CA VAL A 102 22.26 14.62 -1.55
C VAL A 102 22.80 13.29 -2.08
N GLU A 103 23.71 12.66 -1.34
CA GLU A 103 24.30 11.37 -1.71
C GLU A 103 23.27 10.25 -1.69
N ALA A 104 22.35 10.26 -0.71
CA ALA A 104 21.26 9.30 -0.63
C ALA A 104 20.32 9.39 -1.84
N VAL A 105 19.94 10.60 -2.26
CA VAL A 105 19.12 10.84 -3.46
C VAL A 105 19.85 10.35 -4.69
N GLN A 106 21.13 10.68 -4.86
CA GLN A 106 21.92 10.22 -6.00
C GLN A 106 21.94 8.69 -6.11
N ARG A 107 22.18 8.00 -4.99
CA ARG A 107 22.13 6.53 -4.93
C ARG A 107 20.74 5.97 -5.24
N SER A 108 19.69 6.56 -4.68
CA SER A 108 18.31 6.16 -4.95
C SER A 108 17.97 6.28 -6.43
N LEU A 109 18.37 7.37 -7.09
CA LEU A 109 18.12 7.58 -8.52
C LEU A 109 18.88 6.59 -9.39
N GLU A 110 20.14 6.30 -9.07
CA GLU A 110 20.95 5.30 -9.77
C GLU A 110 20.33 3.90 -9.64
N TYR A 111 20.00 3.50 -8.41
CA TYR A 111 19.35 2.22 -8.14
C TYR A 111 18.03 2.09 -8.88
N MET A 112 17.17 3.10 -8.73
CA MET A 112 15.85 3.15 -9.34
C MET A 112 15.92 3.40 -10.85
N GLY A 113 17.08 3.74 -11.42
CA GLY A 113 17.23 4.07 -12.84
C GLY A 113 16.27 5.17 -13.27
N LEU A 114 16.23 6.27 -12.51
CA LEU A 114 15.39 7.43 -12.76
C LEU A 114 16.25 8.65 -13.12
N THR A 115 15.69 9.54 -13.92
CA THR A 115 16.35 10.80 -14.31
C THR A 115 15.69 11.98 -13.60
N PRO A 116 16.44 12.93 -13.02
CA PRO A 116 15.88 14.16 -12.48
C PRO A 116 14.99 14.89 -13.49
N GLY A 117 13.86 15.42 -13.03
CA GLY A 117 12.86 16.11 -13.87
C GLY A 117 11.93 15.18 -14.67
N GLN A 118 12.17 13.86 -14.69
CA GLN A 118 11.25 12.90 -15.29
C GLN A 118 9.90 12.96 -14.56
N LYS A 119 8.78 13.04 -15.29
CA LYS A 119 7.46 12.93 -14.67
C LYS A 119 7.26 11.54 -14.10
N LEU A 120 6.68 11.44 -12.91
CA LEU A 120 6.39 10.15 -12.31
C LEU A 120 5.44 9.32 -13.19
N SER A 121 4.48 9.99 -13.83
CA SER A 121 3.55 9.38 -14.78
C SER A 121 4.22 8.70 -15.99
N ASP A 122 5.44 9.10 -16.35
CA ASP A 122 6.15 8.58 -17.53
C ASP A 122 6.97 7.33 -17.18
N ILE A 123 7.02 6.93 -15.90
CA ILE A 123 7.78 5.77 -15.44
C ILE A 123 7.04 4.49 -15.82
N THR A 124 7.62 3.72 -16.74
CA THR A 124 7.06 2.45 -17.22
C THR A 124 7.17 1.34 -16.19
N ILE A 125 6.12 0.54 -16.06
CA ILE A 125 6.04 -0.59 -15.12
C ILE A 125 5.90 -1.88 -15.93
N VAL A 126 6.58 -2.93 -15.47
CA VAL A 126 6.53 -4.27 -16.08
C VAL A 126 5.97 -5.32 -15.12
N THR A 127 5.89 -5.00 -13.83
CA THR A 127 5.34 -5.90 -12.80
C THR A 127 4.40 -5.14 -11.85
N VAL A 128 3.28 -5.76 -11.48
CA VAL A 128 2.34 -5.21 -10.50
C VAL A 128 2.08 -6.23 -9.41
N PHE A 129 2.16 -5.77 -8.16
CA PHE A 129 1.91 -6.56 -6.97
C PHE A 129 0.85 -5.89 -6.09
N ILE A 130 -0.34 -6.49 -6.01
CA ILE A 130 -1.40 -6.07 -5.10
C ILE A 130 -1.53 -7.10 -3.98
N GLY A 131 -1.28 -6.69 -2.75
CA GLY A 131 -1.38 -7.56 -1.59
C GLY A 131 -0.24 -7.38 -0.60
N SER A 132 -0.51 -7.79 0.64
CA SER A 132 0.38 -7.89 1.79
C SER A 132 -0.51 -7.87 3.04
N CYS A 133 0.08 -7.98 4.23
CA CYS A 133 -0.63 -7.65 5.46
C CYS A 133 -1.06 -6.18 5.54
N THR A 134 -0.43 -5.29 4.77
CA THR A 134 -0.74 -3.85 4.76
C THR A 134 -1.92 -3.52 3.84
N ASN A 135 -1.96 -4.10 2.63
CA ASN A 135 -2.94 -3.73 1.59
C ASN A 135 -3.52 -4.92 0.80
N GLY A 136 -3.71 -6.06 1.47
CA GLY A 136 -4.38 -7.25 0.93
C GLY A 136 -5.74 -7.52 1.57
N ARG A 137 -6.40 -6.51 2.17
CA ARG A 137 -7.67 -6.67 2.88
C ARG A 137 -8.83 -6.63 1.91
N ILE A 138 -10.03 -6.98 2.38
CA ILE A 138 -11.17 -7.13 1.48
C ILE A 138 -11.54 -5.80 0.80
N GLU A 139 -11.48 -4.67 1.51
CA GLU A 139 -11.72 -3.35 0.92
C GLU A 139 -10.65 -2.93 -0.08
N ASP A 140 -9.38 -3.30 0.13
CA ASP A 140 -8.30 -3.05 -0.84
C ASP A 140 -8.58 -3.81 -2.15
N LEU A 141 -8.98 -5.08 -2.04
CA LEU A 141 -9.31 -5.93 -3.19
C LEU A 141 -10.55 -5.42 -3.93
N ARG A 142 -11.59 -5.00 -3.21
CA ARG A 142 -12.79 -4.39 -3.81
C ARG A 142 -12.45 -3.11 -4.55
N ALA A 143 -11.63 -2.23 -3.96
CA ALA A 143 -11.25 -0.97 -4.56
C ALA A 143 -10.45 -1.19 -5.86
N ALA A 144 -9.44 -2.07 -5.83
CA ALA A 144 -8.68 -2.43 -7.03
C ALA A 144 -9.55 -3.13 -8.09
N ALA A 145 -10.43 -4.05 -7.69
CA ALA A 145 -11.36 -4.71 -8.60
C ALA A 145 -12.32 -3.71 -9.29
N GLY A 146 -12.73 -2.64 -8.60
CA GLY A 146 -13.52 -1.55 -9.18
C GLY A 146 -12.84 -0.88 -10.38
N ILE A 147 -11.52 -0.71 -10.32
CA ILE A 147 -10.72 -0.17 -11.43
C ILE A 147 -10.53 -1.21 -12.55
N LEU A 148 -10.34 -2.48 -12.19
CA LEU A 148 -10.04 -3.56 -13.15
C LEU A 148 -11.26 -4.10 -13.91
N LYS A 149 -12.47 -3.91 -13.38
CA LYS A 149 -13.69 -4.52 -13.93
C LYS A 149 -13.89 -4.15 -15.40
N GLY A 150 -13.94 -5.19 -16.25
CA GLY A 150 -14.13 -5.04 -17.70
C GLY A 150 -12.91 -4.53 -18.47
N LYS A 151 -11.74 -4.41 -17.81
CA LYS A 151 -10.48 -3.99 -18.43
C LYS A 151 -9.48 -5.15 -18.44
N LYS A 152 -8.39 -5.00 -19.17
CA LYS A 152 -7.27 -5.95 -19.22
C LYS A 152 -5.98 -5.23 -18.86
N ILE A 153 -5.06 -5.93 -18.20
CA ILE A 153 -3.70 -5.42 -17.99
C ILE A 153 -2.98 -5.27 -19.33
N LYS A 154 -1.96 -4.41 -19.36
CA LYS A 154 -1.10 -4.22 -20.53
C LYS A 154 -0.44 -5.55 -20.92
N ALA A 155 -0.44 -5.85 -22.22
CA ALA A 155 0.19 -7.05 -22.75
C ALA A 155 1.68 -7.16 -22.33
N GLY A 156 2.08 -8.33 -21.86
CA GLY A 156 3.44 -8.61 -21.40
C GLY A 156 3.75 -8.15 -19.97
N LEU A 157 2.82 -7.48 -19.29
CA LEU A 157 2.97 -7.10 -17.88
C LEU A 157 2.68 -8.32 -16.98
N ARG A 158 3.53 -8.54 -15.97
CA ARG A 158 3.30 -9.55 -14.94
C ARG A 158 2.51 -8.94 -13.78
N ALA A 159 1.27 -9.37 -13.56
CA ALA A 159 0.45 -8.85 -12.48
C ALA A 159 0.03 -9.98 -11.53
N MET A 160 0.14 -9.77 -10.23
CA MET A 160 -0.31 -10.73 -9.23
C MET A 160 -1.05 -10.06 -8.09
N VAL A 161 -2.00 -10.81 -7.53
CA VAL A 161 -2.78 -10.38 -6.38
C VAL A 161 -2.73 -11.44 -5.28
N VAL A 162 -2.42 -11.00 -4.05
CA VAL A 162 -2.22 -11.85 -2.87
C VAL A 162 -3.12 -11.36 -1.73
N PRO A 163 -4.20 -12.09 -1.41
CA PRO A 163 -5.03 -11.75 -0.26
C PRO A 163 -4.24 -11.79 1.06
N GLY A 164 -4.57 -10.90 1.99
CA GLY A 164 -3.87 -10.76 3.27
C GLY A 164 -4.12 -11.92 4.24
N SER A 165 -5.16 -12.73 4.03
CA SER A 165 -5.46 -13.93 4.81
C SER A 165 -6.32 -14.92 4.02
N GLY A 166 -6.38 -16.18 4.49
CA GLY A 166 -7.29 -17.18 3.91
C GLY A 166 -8.77 -16.78 4.01
N LEU A 167 -9.18 -16.09 5.09
CA LEU A 167 -10.54 -15.59 5.25
C LEU A 167 -10.87 -14.49 4.22
N VAL A 168 -9.95 -13.55 4.01
CA VAL A 168 -10.12 -12.50 2.99
C VAL A 168 -10.16 -13.12 1.58
N ARG A 169 -9.32 -14.14 1.32
CA ARG A 169 -9.33 -14.86 0.05
C ARG A 169 -10.69 -15.52 -0.22
N ALA A 170 -11.20 -16.29 0.75
CA ALA A 170 -12.49 -16.95 0.64
C ALA A 170 -13.62 -15.94 0.43
N GLN A 171 -13.63 -14.85 1.20
CA GLN A 171 -14.60 -13.77 1.03
C GLN A 171 -14.50 -13.11 -0.36
N ALA A 172 -13.30 -12.86 -0.86
CA ALA A 172 -13.10 -12.28 -2.20
C ALA A 172 -13.54 -13.23 -3.32
N GLU A 173 -13.43 -14.55 -3.11
CA GLU A 173 -13.95 -15.57 -4.03
C GLU A 173 -15.49 -15.59 -4.00
N ASP A 174 -16.10 -15.58 -2.82
CA ASP A 174 -17.56 -15.53 -2.63
C ASP A 174 -18.19 -14.26 -3.23
N GLU A 175 -17.49 -13.12 -3.15
CA GLU A 175 -17.92 -11.84 -3.74
C GLU A 175 -17.64 -11.74 -5.25
N GLY A 176 -17.00 -12.75 -5.85
CA GLY A 176 -16.64 -12.75 -7.28
C GLY A 176 -15.48 -11.81 -7.64
N LEU A 177 -14.78 -11.24 -6.66
CA LEU A 177 -13.64 -10.35 -6.89
C LEU A 177 -12.48 -11.10 -7.55
N ALA A 178 -12.23 -12.34 -7.12
CA ALA A 178 -11.18 -13.19 -7.70
C ALA A 178 -11.31 -13.31 -9.23
N GLN A 179 -12.54 -13.47 -9.72
CA GLN A 179 -12.80 -13.57 -11.16
C GLN A 179 -12.49 -12.25 -11.88
N ILE A 180 -12.77 -11.09 -11.27
CA ILE A 180 -12.43 -9.78 -11.86
C ILE A 180 -10.92 -9.65 -12.05
N PHE A 181 -10.12 -10.06 -11.06
CA PHE A 181 -8.66 -10.05 -11.17
C PHE A 181 -8.16 -11.00 -12.27
N ILE A 182 -8.66 -12.25 -12.27
CA ILE A 182 -8.30 -13.27 -13.28
C ILE A 182 -8.67 -12.77 -14.68
N ASP A 183 -9.88 -12.26 -14.84
CA ASP A 183 -10.36 -11.69 -16.10
C ASP A 183 -9.50 -10.52 -16.53
N ALA A 184 -9.04 -9.66 -15.63
CA ALA A 184 -8.11 -8.59 -15.98
C ALA A 184 -6.73 -9.10 -16.41
N GLY A 185 -6.35 -10.33 -16.02
CA GLY A 185 -5.07 -10.96 -16.33
C GLY A 185 -4.11 -11.08 -15.14
N PHE A 186 -4.60 -10.86 -13.91
CA PHE A 186 -3.79 -11.06 -12.70
C PHE A 186 -3.69 -12.54 -12.34
N GLU A 187 -2.54 -12.93 -11.82
CA GLU A 187 -2.37 -14.18 -11.10
C GLU A 187 -3.08 -14.10 -9.73
N TRP A 188 -4.14 -14.89 -9.54
CA TRP A 188 -4.82 -15.03 -8.25
C TRP A 188 -4.06 -16.00 -7.35
N ARG A 189 -3.32 -15.47 -6.37
CA ARG A 189 -2.42 -16.26 -5.52
C ARG A 189 -3.08 -16.70 -4.20
N LEU A 190 -2.44 -17.65 -3.52
CA LEU A 190 -2.77 -18.01 -2.14
C LEU A 190 -2.37 -16.87 -1.19
N ALA A 191 -3.07 -16.78 -0.06
CA ALA A 191 -2.78 -15.77 0.95
C ALA A 191 -1.38 -15.97 1.58
N GLY A 192 -0.64 -14.88 1.76
CA GLY A 192 0.70 -14.91 2.35
C GLY A 192 1.50 -13.62 2.13
N CYS A 193 2.77 -13.60 2.57
CA CYS A 193 3.63 -12.43 2.38
C CYS A 193 4.07 -12.23 0.93
N SER A 194 4.30 -13.32 0.17
CA SER A 194 4.72 -13.29 -1.24
C SER A 194 5.84 -12.26 -1.50
N MET A 195 5.73 -11.46 -2.56
CA MET A 195 6.71 -10.47 -2.98
C MET A 195 6.92 -9.35 -1.95
N CYS A 196 6.01 -9.11 -1.00
CA CYS A 196 6.20 -8.10 0.06
C CYS A 196 7.48 -8.35 0.88
N LEU A 197 7.88 -9.62 0.99
CA LEU A 197 9.09 -10.08 1.66
C LEU A 197 10.04 -10.83 0.72
N ALA A 198 9.55 -11.31 -0.42
CA ALA A 198 10.32 -12.04 -1.45
C ALA A 198 11.09 -13.25 -0.89
N MET A 199 10.53 -13.93 0.13
CA MET A 199 11.07 -15.19 0.68
C MET A 199 10.60 -16.43 -0.09
N ASN A 200 9.79 -16.26 -1.12
CA ASN A 200 9.32 -17.28 -2.04
C ASN A 200 9.78 -16.93 -3.47
N PRO A 201 9.45 -17.74 -4.50
CA PRO A 201 9.81 -17.44 -5.89
C PRO A 201 9.16 -16.17 -6.47
N ASP A 202 8.23 -15.52 -5.76
CA ASP A 202 7.68 -14.23 -6.18
C ASP A 202 8.71 -13.12 -5.87
N GLN A 203 9.69 -12.98 -6.76
CA GLN A 203 10.73 -11.96 -6.68
C GLN A 203 10.85 -11.18 -7.99
N LEU A 204 11.43 -10.00 -7.90
CA LEU A 204 11.84 -9.16 -9.01
C LEU A 204 13.25 -9.53 -9.47
N SER A 205 13.44 -9.51 -10.78
CA SER A 205 14.74 -9.62 -11.44
C SER A 205 15.50 -8.28 -11.38
N PRO A 206 16.83 -8.27 -11.53
CA PRO A 206 17.60 -7.03 -11.58
C PRO A 206 17.08 -6.07 -12.66
N GLY A 207 16.78 -4.84 -12.28
CA GLY A 207 16.23 -3.79 -13.16
C GLY A 207 14.73 -3.89 -13.45
N GLU A 208 14.08 -5.00 -13.05
CA GLU A 208 12.63 -5.17 -13.16
C GLU A 208 11.92 -4.15 -12.28
N ARG A 209 10.95 -3.43 -12.84
CA ARG A 209 10.25 -2.34 -12.15
C ARG A 209 8.83 -2.74 -11.78
N CYS A 210 8.53 -2.63 -10.49
CA CYS A 210 7.29 -3.02 -9.87
C CYS A 210 6.51 -1.82 -9.32
N ALA A 211 5.21 -1.80 -9.56
CA ALA A 211 4.26 -1.03 -8.77
C ALA A 211 3.64 -1.96 -7.71
N ALA A 212 3.90 -1.68 -6.43
CA ALA A 212 3.57 -2.57 -5.32
C ALA A 212 2.73 -1.88 -4.25
N THR A 213 1.81 -2.64 -3.66
CA THR A 213 1.04 -2.22 -2.47
C THR A 213 1.66 -2.80 -1.18
N SER A 214 2.97 -3.02 -1.17
CA SER A 214 3.70 -3.28 0.07
C SER A 214 3.94 -1.96 0.82
N ASN A 215 4.51 -2.02 2.01
CA ASN A 215 4.87 -0.84 2.81
C ASN A 215 6.38 -0.54 2.82
N ARG A 216 7.20 -1.33 2.10
CA ARG A 216 8.67 -1.21 2.11
C ARG A 216 9.25 -1.49 0.73
N ASN A 217 10.11 -0.59 0.26
CA ASN A 217 10.82 -0.69 -1.02
C ASN A 217 12.34 -0.49 -0.89
N PHE A 218 12.91 -0.80 0.28
CA PHE A 218 14.36 -0.82 0.48
C PHE A 218 15.06 -1.64 -0.61
N GLU A 219 16.29 -1.27 -0.95
CA GLU A 219 17.09 -1.97 -1.95
C GLU A 219 17.13 -3.49 -1.65
N GLY A 220 16.73 -4.30 -2.63
CA GLY A 220 16.73 -5.76 -2.51
C GLY A 220 15.51 -6.36 -1.79
N ARG A 221 14.59 -5.55 -1.25
CA ARG A 221 13.45 -6.01 -0.45
C ARG A 221 12.54 -6.99 -1.18
N GLN A 222 12.28 -6.75 -2.46
CA GLN A 222 11.40 -7.57 -3.31
C GLN A 222 12.19 -8.43 -4.32
N GLY A 223 13.51 -8.56 -4.13
CA GLY A 223 14.42 -9.19 -5.09
C GLY A 223 15.65 -8.31 -5.33
N ARG A 224 16.83 -8.93 -5.45
CA ARG A 224 18.10 -8.20 -5.59
C ARG A 224 18.11 -7.38 -6.90
N GLY A 225 18.24 -6.07 -6.76
CA GLY A 225 18.24 -5.12 -7.88
C GLY A 225 16.86 -4.82 -8.49
N GLY A 226 15.78 -5.34 -7.88
CA GLY A 226 14.41 -5.00 -8.28
C GLY A 226 14.04 -3.58 -7.86
N ARG A 227 13.32 -2.85 -8.72
CA ARG A 227 12.97 -1.44 -8.52
C ARG A 227 11.50 -1.31 -8.15
N THR A 228 11.21 -0.93 -6.91
CA THR A 228 9.84 -0.96 -6.38
C THR A 228 9.34 0.44 -6.07
N HIS A 229 8.16 0.75 -6.58
CA HIS A 229 7.38 1.92 -6.23
C HIS A 229 6.23 1.49 -5.32
N LEU A 230 6.05 2.17 -4.18
CA LEU A 230 4.96 1.95 -3.24
C LEU A 230 3.81 2.88 -3.57
N LEU A 231 2.61 2.32 -3.69
CA LEU A 231 1.38 3.05 -4.02
C LEU A 231 0.14 2.26 -3.57
N SER A 232 -1.03 2.91 -3.62
CA SER A 232 -2.29 2.30 -3.21
C SER A 232 -2.77 1.19 -4.18
N PRO A 233 -3.66 0.28 -3.74
CA PRO A 233 -4.24 -0.77 -4.61
C PRO A 233 -4.90 -0.26 -5.88
N VAL A 234 -5.61 0.87 -5.78
CA VAL A 234 -6.30 1.48 -6.93
C VAL A 234 -5.30 2.06 -7.94
N MET A 235 -4.20 2.65 -7.46
CA MET A 235 -3.11 3.15 -8.31
C MET A 235 -2.33 1.98 -8.94
N ALA A 236 -2.18 0.86 -8.23
CA ALA A 236 -1.49 -0.32 -8.73
C ALA A 236 -2.31 -1.01 -9.83
N ALA A 237 -3.64 -1.08 -9.64
CA ALA A 237 -4.57 -1.51 -10.68
C ALA A 237 -4.52 -0.60 -11.92
N ALA A 238 -4.48 0.72 -11.73
CA ALA A 238 -4.31 1.69 -12.81
C ALA A 238 -3.01 1.44 -13.58
N ALA A 239 -1.89 1.28 -12.88
CA ALA A 239 -0.60 0.99 -13.48
C ALA A 239 -0.56 -0.36 -14.21
N ALA A 240 -1.33 -1.35 -13.77
CA ALA A 240 -1.45 -2.62 -14.47
C ALA A 240 -2.12 -2.48 -15.85
N ILE A 241 -3.12 -1.59 -15.95
CA ILE A 241 -3.85 -1.33 -17.20
C ILE A 241 -2.99 -0.54 -18.19
N THR A 242 -2.31 0.49 -17.73
CA THR A 242 -1.56 1.43 -18.60
C THR A 242 -0.10 1.03 -18.82
N GLY A 243 0.47 0.25 -17.90
CA GLY A 243 1.88 -0.14 -17.84
C GLY A 243 2.84 1.01 -17.55
N HIS A 244 2.39 2.04 -16.86
CA HIS A 244 3.20 3.09 -16.26
C HIS A 244 2.56 3.56 -14.96
N LEU A 245 3.31 4.25 -14.09
CA LEU A 245 2.70 4.87 -12.91
C LEU A 245 1.61 5.84 -13.39
N THR A 246 0.41 5.71 -12.84
CA THR A 246 -0.79 6.37 -13.38
C THR A 246 -1.59 6.99 -12.26
N ASP A 247 -2.06 8.20 -12.48
CA ASP A 247 -3.05 8.81 -11.58
C ASP A 247 -4.39 8.09 -11.76
N VAL A 248 -4.83 7.41 -10.70
CA VAL A 248 -6.05 6.61 -10.77
C VAL A 248 -7.29 7.45 -11.06
N ARG A 249 -7.26 8.75 -10.75
CA ARG A 249 -8.38 9.67 -10.99
C ARG A 249 -8.73 9.78 -12.47
N ASP A 250 -7.78 9.47 -13.37
CA ASP A 250 -8.00 9.47 -14.81
C ASP A 250 -8.79 8.22 -15.29
N LEU A 251 -9.02 7.25 -14.41
CA LEU A 251 -9.70 5.98 -14.71
C LEU A 251 -10.98 5.74 -13.89
N MET A 252 -11.30 6.65 -12.97
CA MET A 252 -12.47 6.58 -12.07
C MET A 252 -13.73 7.18 -12.70
#